data_AF-A0A392U382-F1
#
_entry.id   AF-A0A392U382-F1
#
_cell.length_a   1.000
_cell.length_b   1.000
_cell.length_c   1.000
_cell.angle_alpha   90.00
_cell.angle_beta   90.00
_cell.angle_gamma   90.00
#
_symmetry.space_group_name_H-M   'P 1'
#
loop_
_entity.id
_entity.type
_entity.pdbx_description
1 polymer ?
#
loop_
_entity_poly.entity_id
_entity_poly.type
_entity_poly.pdbx_seq_one_letter_code
_entity_poly.pdbx_strand_id
1 'polypeptide(L)' 'MLKWSLELSEFDIRYESRKALKAQVLADFVAEMTSPASSNDEADKWTIFVDGASGPTGAGAGIILENENGILIEVSLALS' A
#
# COMPACT_ATOMS: atom_id res chain seq x y z
N MET A 1 0.45 5.07 16.60
CA MET A 1 -0.93 5.59 16.71
C MET A 1 -1.06 7.12 16.57
N LEU A 2 0.04 7.90 16.52
CA LEU A 2 -0.05 9.36 16.36
C LEU A 2 -0.03 9.84 14.90
N LYS A 3 0.76 9.21 14.04
CA LYS A 3 0.94 9.63 12.63
C LYS A 3 -0.37 9.68 11.84
N TRP A 4 -1.15 8.60 11.90
CA TRP A 4 -2.48 8.54 11.28
C TRP A 4 -3.46 9.54 11.86
N SER A 5 -3.43 9.78 13.17
CA SER A 5 -4.33 10.74 13.81
C SER A 5 -4.01 12.19 13.42
N LEU A 6 -2.75 12.49 13.10
CA LEU A 6 -2.30 13.81 12.65
C LEU A 6 -2.67 14.04 11.18
N GLU A 7 -2.38 13.08 10.31
CA GLU A 7 -2.74 13.14 8.88
C GLU A 7 -4.26 13.21 8.67
N LEU A 8 -5.04 12.46 9.44
CA LEU A 8 -6.50 12.46 9.34
C LEU A 8 -7.16 13.70 9.95
N SER A 9 -6.44 14.47 10.79
CA SER A 9 -6.98 15.71 11.40
C SER A 9 -7.06 16.88 10.43
N GLU A 10 -6.31 16.82 9.31
CA GLU A 10 -6.38 17.82 8.23
C GLU A 10 -7.73 17.76 7.47
N PHE A 11 -8.39 16.60 7.51
CA PHE A 11 -9.66 16.37 6.83
C PHE A 11 -10.80 16.52 7.84
N ASP A 12 -11.88 17.25 7.49
CA ASP A 12 -13.12 17.31 8.29
C ASP A 12 -13.88 15.98 8.18
N ILE A 13 -13.32 14.92 8.78
CA ILE A 13 -13.85 13.57 8.74
C ILE A 13 -15.00 13.47 9.75
N ARG A 14 -16.22 13.45 9.23
CA ARG A 14 -17.41 13.15 10.03
C ARG A 14 -17.69 11.66 9.96
N TYR A 15 -17.67 11.01 11.12
CA TYR A 15 -18.07 9.62 11.23
C TYR A 15 -19.59 9.51 11.15
N GLU A 16 -20.09 8.89 10.09
CA GLU A 16 -21.49 8.46 10.01
C GLU A 16 -21.58 6.96 10.33
N SER A 17 -22.44 6.59 11.28
CA SER A 17 -22.68 5.19 11.59
C SER A 17 -23.34 4.51 10.37
N ARG A 18 -22.60 3.66 9.67
CA ARG A 18 -23.21 2.85 8.60
C ARG A 18 -24.21 1.87 9.23
N LYS A 19 -25.44 1.87 8.73
CA LYS A 19 -26.39 0.77 8.98
C LYS A 19 -25.67 -0.54 8.63
N ALA A 20 -25.76 -1.55 9.50
CA ALA A 20 -25.03 -2.81 9.38
C ALA A 20 -25.05 -3.31 7.91
N LEU A 21 -23.89 -3.29 7.27
CA LEU A 21 -23.75 -3.73 5.89
C LEU A 21 -24.11 -5.22 5.87
N LYS A 22 -25.05 -5.64 5.02
CA LYS A 22 -25.30 -7.07 4.82
C LYS A 22 -23.98 -7.70 4.40
N ALA A 23 -23.51 -8.69 5.15
CA ALA A 23 -22.23 -9.37 4.89
C ALA A 23 -22.11 -9.88 3.44
N GLN A 24 -23.23 -10.14 2.79
CA GLN A 24 -23.31 -10.47 1.37
C GLN A 24 -22.75 -9.38 0.44
N VAL A 25 -23.04 -8.10 0.69
CA VAL A 25 -22.50 -7.00 -0.12
C VAL A 25 -20.99 -6.90 0.03
N LEU A 26 -20.47 -7.19 1.23
CA LEU A 26 -19.03 -7.26 1.45
C LEU A 26 -18.40 -8.45 0.72
N ALA A 27 -19.05 -9.61 0.72
CA ALA A 27 -18.58 -10.79 0.00
C ALA A 27 -18.60 -10.58 -1.53
N ASP A 28 -19.68 -10.01 -2.07
CA ASP A 28 -19.81 -9.68 -3.49
C ASP A 28 -18.77 -8.64 -3.91
N PHE A 29 -18.52 -7.61 -3.08
CA PHE A 29 -17.47 -6.61 -3.31
C PHE A 29 -16.08 -7.25 -3.35
N VAL A 30 -15.74 -8.12 -2.39
CA VAL A 30 -14.45 -8.82 -2.40
C VAL A 30 -14.33 -9.72 -3.63
N ALA A 31 -15.39 -10.42 -4.00
CA ALA A 31 -15.40 -11.26 -5.20
C ALA A 31 -15.25 -10.47 -6.50
N GLU A 32 -15.86 -9.29 -6.62
CA GLU A 32 -15.73 -8.41 -7.79
C GLU A 32 -14.34 -7.73 -7.85
N MET A 33 -13.76 -7.39 -6.70
CA MET A 33 -12.42 -6.79 -6.60
C MET A 33 -11.29 -7.79 -6.81
N THR A 34 -11.55 -9.09 -6.64
CA THR A 34 -10.55 -10.13 -6.82
C THR A 34 -10.77 -10.80 -8.18
N SER A 35 -10.06 -10.36 -9.21
CA SER A 35 -10.01 -11.16 -10.45
C SER A 35 -9.50 -12.55 -10.12
N PRO A 36 -10.09 -13.64 -10.68
CA PRO A 36 -9.56 -14.97 -10.49
C PRO A 36 -8.12 -14.94 -10.98
N ALA A 37 -7.17 -15.18 -10.06
CA ALA A 37 -5.74 -15.13 -10.35
C ALA A 37 -5.50 -15.98 -11.59
N SER A 38 -5.18 -15.31 -12.71
CA SER A 38 -4.80 -16.02 -13.91
C SER A 38 -3.49 -16.71 -13.54
N SER A 39 -3.44 -18.03 -13.66
CA SER A 39 -2.31 -18.84 -13.18
C SER A 39 -1.00 -18.62 -13.94
N ASN A 40 -0.92 -17.55 -14.74
CA ASN A 40 0.19 -17.22 -15.64
C ASN A 40 0.69 -15.76 -15.52
N ASP A 41 0.24 -14.96 -14.55
CA ASP A 41 0.71 -13.58 -14.39
C ASP A 41 2.05 -13.48 -13.65
N GLU A 42 3.09 -14.12 -14.20
CA GLU A 42 4.48 -13.80 -13.84
C GLU A 42 4.77 -12.30 -14.10
N ALA A 43 4.08 -11.71 -15.09
CA ALA A 43 4.13 -10.28 -15.40
C ALA A 43 3.59 -9.36 -14.28
N ASP A 44 2.69 -9.85 -13.44
CA ASP A 44 2.10 -9.07 -12.33
C ASP A 44 2.79 -9.33 -10.98
N LYS A 45 3.80 -10.21 -10.96
CA LYS A 45 4.58 -10.47 -9.74
C LYS A 45 5.67 -9.41 -9.60
N TRP A 46 5.53 -8.58 -8.57
CA TRP A 46 6.53 -7.57 -8.19
C TRP A 46 7.28 -8.01 -6.93
N THR A 47 8.60 -7.93 -6.99
CA THR A 47 9.50 -8.10 -5.85
C THR A 47 9.95 -6.72 -5.38
N ILE A 48 9.84 -6.48 -4.08
CA ILE A 48 10.26 -5.23 -3.45
C ILE A 48 11.51 -5.48 -2.58
N PHE A 49 12.56 -4.70 -2.82
CA PHE A 49 13.73 -4.62 -1.97
C PHE A 49 13.73 -3.26 -1.29
N VAL A 50 13.96 -3.27 0.03
CA VAL A 50 14.01 -2.03 0.81
C VAL A 50 15.31 -2.05 1.60
N ASP A 51 16.14 -1.03 1.40
CA ASP A 51 17.22 -0.71 2.30
C ASP A 51 16.87 0.54 3.11
N GLY A 52 17.38 0.61 4.33
CA GLY A 52 17.12 1.72 5.24
C GLY A 52 18.44 2.15 5.87
N ALA A 53 18.68 3.46 5.89
CA ALA A 53 19.82 4.06 6.56
C ALA A 53 19.31 5.07 7.60
N SER A 54 19.91 5.07 8.79
CA SER A 54 19.60 6.04 9.84
C SER A 54 20.89 6.57 10.44
N GLY A 55 20.98 7.89 10.57
CA GLY A 55 22.11 8.58 11.17
C GLY A 55 21.69 9.85 11.91
N PRO A 56 22.62 10.48 12.64
CA PRO A 56 22.34 11.71 13.42
C PRO A 56 21.86 12.88 12.57
N THR A 57 22.16 12.88 11.27
CA THR A 57 21.81 13.94 10.32
C THR A 57 20.51 13.65 9.56
N GLY A 58 19.86 12.51 9.81
CA GLY A 58 18.62 12.11 9.15
C GLY A 58 18.53 10.62 8.90
N ALA A 59 17.37 10.18 8.44
CA ALA A 59 17.13 8.82 8.01
C ALA A 59 16.68 8.79 6.54
N GLY A 60 16.77 7.63 5.91
CA GLY A 60 16.29 7.43 4.56
C GLY A 60 16.09 5.96 4.24
N ALA A 61 15.42 5.70 3.12
CA ALA A 61 15.22 4.36 2.61
C ALA A 61 15.31 4.36 1.08
N GLY A 62 16.06 3.41 0.54
CA GLY A 62 16.00 3.04 -0.87
C GLY A 62 14.98 1.93 -1.06
N ILE A 63 14.20 2.03 -2.13
CA ILE A 63 13.20 1.04 -2.53
C ILE A 63 13.48 0.67 -3.98
N ILE A 64 13.62 -0.62 -4.25
CA ILE A 64 13.71 -1.18 -5.60
C ILE A 64 12.51 -2.07 -5.82
N LEU A 65 11.80 -1.86 -6.93
CA LEU A 65 10.71 -2.71 -7.40
C LEU A 65 11.16 -3.38 -8.70
N GLU A 66 11.12 -4.70 -8.72
CA GLU A 66 11.49 -5.52 -9.87
C GLU A 66 10.32 -6.44 -10.24
N ASN A 67 9.99 -6.54 -11.53
CA ASN A 67 9.07 -7.58 -12.02
C ASN A 67 9.81 -8.60 -12.90
N GLU A 68 9.14 -9.70 -13.22
CA GLU A 68 9.73 -10.78 -14.02
C GLU A 68 9.94 -10.42 -15.50
N ASN A 69 9.39 -9.28 -15.93
CA ASN A 69 9.63 -8.70 -17.25
C ASN A 69 10.91 -7.83 -17.30
N GLY A 70 11.64 -7.72 -16.18
CA GLY A 70 12.86 -6.92 -16.08
C GLY A 70 12.63 -5.42 -15.95
N ILE A 71 11.42 -4.98 -15.59
CA ILE A 71 11.15 -3.58 -15.24
C ILE A 71 11.68 -3.33 -13.83
N LEU A 72 12.54 -2.31 -13.71
CA LEU A 72 13.14 -1.87 -12.46
C LEU A 72 12.72 -0.42 -12.17
N ILE A 73 12.13 -0.20 -10.99
CA ILE A 73 11.82 1.13 -10.47
C ILE A 73 12.59 1.35 -9.18
N GLU A 74 13.38 2.42 -9.14
CA GLU A 74 14.16 2.81 -7.96
C GLU A 74 13.60 4.11 -7.37
N VAL A 75 13.37 4.12 -6.06
CA VAL A 75 12.87 5.27 -5.31
C VAL A 75 13.71 5.46 -4.07
N SER A 76 14.14 6.70 -3.82
CA SER A 76 14.81 7.08 -2.58
C SER A 76 13.91 8.02 -1.76
N LEU A 77 13.72 7.67 -0.50
CA LEU A 77 12.96 8.47 0.47
C LEU A 77 13.92 9.05 1.51
N ALA A 78 13.94 10.37 1.65
CA ALA A 78 14.57 11.03 2.78
C ALA A 78 13.52 11.23 3.88
N LEU A 79 13.80 10.67 5.06
CA LEU A 79 12.96 10.81 6.25
C LEU A 79 13.58 11.93 7.09
N SER A 80 12.98 13.12 6.96
CA SER A 80 13.28 14.32 7.76
C SER A 80 12.74 14.22 9.18
#